data_AF-A0A1V9VAK4-F1
#
_entry.id   AF-A0A1V9VAK4-F1
#
_cell.length_a   1.000
_cell.length_b   1.000
_cell.length_c   1.000
_cell.angle_alpha   90.00
_cell.angle_beta   90.00
_cell.angle_gamma   90.00
#
_symmetry.space_group_name_H-M   'P 1'
#
loop_
_entity.id
_entity.type
_entity.pdbx_description
1 polymer ?
#
loop_
_entity_poly.entity_id
_entity_poly.type
_entity_poly.pdbx_seq_one_letter_code
_entity_poly.pdbx_strand_id
1 'polypeptide(L)'
;MGRFGPYLQVKTKYYSLKTDDPYTVDEQRAKEIISEIDEAKSKALIKDFEKEKIQILNGQYGAYIKQGRKNFKIPKTKVAEELTLEECLEIIEKDSKGTKKPARKTATKTTTKKVSAKAKKE
;
A
#
# COMPACT_ATOMS: atom_id res chain seq x y z
N MET A 1 -20.99 4.64 -3.53
CA MET A 1 -20.11 4.98 -2.38
C MET A 1 -19.56 3.72 -1.76
N GLY A 2 -18.25 3.65 -1.49
CA GLY A 2 -17.61 2.51 -0.81
C GLY A 2 -17.18 2.84 0.62
N ARG A 3 -16.64 1.86 1.35
CA ARG A 3 -16.15 2.04 2.74
C ARG A 3 -14.99 3.05 2.90
N PHE A 4 -14.40 3.48 1.79
CA PHE A 4 -13.29 4.42 1.71
C PHE A 4 -13.69 5.74 1.03
N GLY A 5 -14.99 5.99 0.83
CA GLY A 5 -15.51 7.17 0.13
C GLY A 5 -15.83 6.91 -1.36
N PRO A 6 -15.83 7.96 -2.19
CA PRO A 6 -16.05 7.87 -3.63
C PRO A 6 -14.80 7.38 -4.39
N TYR A 7 -15.01 6.70 -5.51
CA TYR A 7 -13.94 6.19 -6.37
C TYR A 7 -14.40 6.03 -7.81
N LEU A 8 -13.47 6.20 -8.75
CA LEU A 8 -13.62 5.76 -10.14
C LEU A 8 -13.15 4.30 -10.26
N GLN A 9 -13.87 3.50 -11.04
CA GLN A 9 -13.47 2.12 -11.37
C GLN A 9 -13.25 1.99 -12.87
N VAL A 10 -12.08 1.51 -13.28
CA VAL A 10 -11.70 1.32 -14.68
C VAL A 10 -11.30 -0.14 -14.87
N LYS A 11 -12.23 -0.93 -15.42
CA LYS A 11 -12.12 -2.39 -15.50
C LYS A 11 -11.89 -3.00 -14.10
N THR A 12 -10.65 -3.37 -13.79
CA THR A 12 -10.19 -3.95 -12.52
C THR A 12 -9.38 -2.98 -11.65
N LYS A 13 -9.01 -1.80 -12.16
CA LYS A 13 -8.32 -0.75 -11.39
C LYS A 13 -9.33 0.13 -10.65
N TYR A 14 -8.94 0.61 -9.47
CA TYR A 14 -9.70 1.53 -8.63
C TYR A 14 -8.87 2.79 -8.38
N TYR A 15 -9.51 3.96 -8.47
CA TYR A 15 -8.91 5.29 -8.32
C TYR A 15 -9.76 6.07 -7.30
N SER A 16 -9.19 6.41 -6.15
CA SER A 16 -9.95 7.06 -5.07
C SER A 16 -10.15 8.54 -5.36
N LEU A 17 -11.41 9.00 -5.34
CA LEU A 17 -11.72 10.42 -5.37
C LEU A 17 -11.59 10.95 -3.93
N LYS A 18 -10.78 11.99 -3.72
CA LYS A 18 -10.56 12.61 -2.39
C LYS A 18 -11.22 13.98 -2.24
N THR A 19 -11.36 14.69 -3.34
CA THR A 19 -11.71 16.11 -3.45
C THR A 19 -12.95 16.33 -4.32
N ASP A 20 -13.06 15.56 -5.39
CA ASP A 20 -14.03 15.73 -6.46
C ASP A 20 -15.30 14.90 -6.18
N ASP A 21 -16.49 15.50 -6.39
CA ASP A 21 -17.78 14.84 -6.18
C ASP A 21 -18.05 13.81 -7.30
N PRO A 22 -18.30 12.52 -6.99
CA PRO A 22 -18.56 11.50 -8.01
C PRO A 22 -19.81 11.76 -8.88
N TYR A 23 -20.71 12.66 -8.48
CA TYR A 23 -21.86 13.07 -9.29
C TYR A 23 -21.53 14.19 -10.30
N THR A 24 -20.36 14.82 -10.20
CA THR A 24 -19.93 15.92 -11.11
C THR A 24 -18.58 15.69 -11.79
N VAL A 25 -17.95 14.51 -11.62
CA VAL A 25 -16.71 14.17 -12.34
C VAL A 25 -17.02 13.84 -13.80
N ASP A 26 -16.60 14.73 -14.70
CA ASP A 26 -16.62 14.53 -16.16
C ASP A 26 -15.53 13.53 -16.64
N GLU A 27 -15.68 13.00 -17.85
CA GLU A 27 -14.68 12.18 -18.53
C GLU A 27 -13.27 12.81 -18.57
N GLN A 28 -13.15 14.13 -18.82
CA GLN A 28 -11.86 14.80 -18.85
C GLN A 28 -11.20 14.73 -17.48
N ARG A 29 -11.96 15.07 -16.42
CA ARG A 29 -11.49 15.06 -15.04
C ARG A 29 -11.14 13.65 -14.55
N ALA A 30 -11.90 12.64 -14.98
CA ALA A 30 -11.58 11.25 -14.73
C ALA A 30 -10.22 10.83 -15.35
N LYS A 31 -9.92 11.28 -16.59
CA LYS A 31 -8.65 10.99 -17.28
C LYS A 31 -7.46 11.65 -16.57
N GLU A 32 -7.59 12.88 -16.09
CA GLU A 32 -6.56 13.54 -15.28
C GLU A 32 -6.24 12.75 -14.00
N ILE A 33 -7.26 12.40 -13.22
CA ILE A 33 -7.12 11.68 -11.94
C ILE A 33 -6.50 10.29 -12.17
N ILE A 34 -6.81 9.64 -13.29
CA ILE A 34 -6.17 8.37 -13.69
C ILE A 34 -4.67 8.59 -14.00
N SER A 35 -4.31 9.65 -14.75
CA SER A 35 -2.92 9.97 -15.08
C SER A 35 -2.12 10.28 -13.81
N GLU A 36 -2.59 11.22 -12.98
CA GLU A 36 -1.89 11.64 -11.76
C GLU A 36 -1.62 10.45 -10.83
N ILE A 37 -2.60 9.54 -10.69
CA ILE A 37 -2.48 8.37 -9.81
C ILE A 37 -1.59 7.27 -10.42
N ASP A 38 -1.60 7.02 -11.73
CA ASP A 38 -0.66 6.06 -12.35
C ASP A 38 0.75 6.64 -12.50
N GLU A 39 0.91 7.96 -12.70
CA GLU A 39 2.17 8.67 -12.58
C GLU A 39 2.74 8.60 -11.15
N ALA A 40 1.91 8.82 -10.13
CA ALA A 40 2.34 8.70 -8.73
C ALA A 40 2.78 7.27 -8.39
N LYS A 41 2.13 6.24 -8.97
CA LYS A 41 2.59 4.85 -8.87
C LYS A 41 3.92 4.63 -9.59
N SER A 42 4.10 5.18 -10.79
CA SER A 42 5.33 5.07 -11.57
C SER A 42 6.50 5.78 -10.89
N LYS A 43 6.29 7.01 -10.39
CA LYS A 43 7.26 7.78 -9.58
C LYS A 43 7.58 7.10 -8.24
N ALA A 44 6.70 6.20 -7.77
CA ALA A 44 6.92 5.35 -6.60
C ALA A 44 7.50 3.96 -6.93
N LEU A 45 7.63 3.57 -8.21
CA LEU A 45 8.22 2.31 -8.65
C LEU A 45 9.61 2.60 -9.20
N ILE A 46 10.62 2.29 -8.39
CA ILE A 46 12.04 2.58 -8.70
C ILE A 46 12.62 1.53 -9.67
N LYS A 47 12.28 0.26 -9.44
CA LYS A 47 12.71 -0.89 -10.22
C LYS A 47 11.73 -2.02 -9.97
N ASP A 48 11.34 -2.75 -11.01
CA ASP A 48 10.79 -4.09 -10.84
C ASP A 48 11.81 -5.14 -11.30
N PHE A 49 11.72 -6.31 -10.68
CA PHE A 49 12.50 -7.49 -11.00
C PHE A 49 11.53 -8.67 -11.04
N GLU A 50 10.60 -8.66 -12.00
CA GLU A 50 9.53 -9.66 -12.15
C GLU A 50 10.05 -11.11 -12.12
N LYS A 51 11.25 -11.34 -12.67
CA LYS A 51 11.96 -12.63 -12.69
C LYS A 51 12.09 -13.30 -11.31
N GLU A 52 12.16 -12.51 -10.23
CA GLU A 52 12.20 -13.00 -8.84
C GLU A 52 11.02 -12.49 -7.99
N LYS A 53 10.06 -11.79 -8.61
CA LYS A 53 8.91 -11.13 -7.95
C LYS A 53 9.34 -10.14 -6.86
N ILE A 54 10.48 -9.50 -7.10
CA ILE A 54 11.07 -8.42 -6.30
C ILE A 54 10.64 -7.08 -6.92
N GLN A 55 10.30 -6.09 -6.10
CA GLN A 55 9.99 -4.72 -6.52
C GLN A 55 10.65 -3.73 -5.56
N ILE A 56 11.37 -2.73 -6.08
CA ILE A 56 11.87 -1.59 -5.33
C ILE A 56 10.83 -0.47 -5.42
N LEU A 57 10.32 -0.05 -4.28
CA LEU A 57 9.22 0.90 -4.17
C LEU A 57 9.61 2.05 -3.23
N ASN A 58 9.32 3.29 -3.63
CA ASN A 58 9.48 4.46 -2.77
C ASN A 58 8.25 4.62 -1.87
N GLY A 59 8.45 4.76 -0.56
CA GLY A 59 7.37 4.90 0.42
C GLY A 59 7.56 6.12 1.30
N GLN A 60 6.54 6.42 2.13
CA GLN A 60 6.51 7.56 3.05
C GLN A 60 7.75 7.68 3.98
N TYR A 61 8.46 6.58 4.21
CA TYR A 61 9.65 6.50 5.09
C TYR A 61 10.98 6.35 4.33
N GLY A 62 10.95 6.39 2.99
CA GLY A 62 12.04 6.04 2.08
C GLY A 62 11.76 4.75 1.28
N ALA A 63 12.73 4.37 0.46
CA ALA A 63 12.63 3.20 -0.41
C ALA A 63 12.70 1.86 0.35
N TYR A 64 12.01 0.85 -0.18
CA TYR A 64 11.95 -0.49 0.37
C TYR A 64 11.87 -1.54 -0.74
N ILE A 65 12.33 -2.75 -0.43
CA ILE A 65 12.21 -3.92 -1.31
C ILE A 65 10.94 -4.69 -0.90
N LYS A 66 10.15 -5.13 -1.87
CA LYS A 66 8.98 -5.98 -1.71
C LYS A 66 9.19 -7.27 -2.49
N GLN A 67 9.23 -8.40 -1.80
CA GLN A 67 9.33 -9.74 -2.41
C GLN A 67 8.03 -10.51 -2.11
N GLY A 68 7.09 -10.50 -3.05
CA GLY A 68 5.76 -11.12 -2.89
C GLY A 68 4.98 -10.61 -1.67
N ARG A 69 5.09 -11.34 -0.54
CA ARG A 69 4.46 -11.01 0.76
C ARG A 69 5.41 -10.44 1.83
N LYS A 70 6.72 -10.41 1.57
CA LYS A 70 7.73 -9.83 2.48
C LYS A 70 8.11 -8.41 2.05
N ASN A 71 8.45 -7.57 3.02
CA ASN A 71 8.97 -6.22 2.80
C ASN A 71 10.26 -6.05 3.61
N PHE A 72 11.32 -5.60 2.95
CA PHE A 72 12.67 -5.44 3.51
C PHE A 72 13.10 -3.98 3.35
N LYS A 73 13.85 -3.45 4.32
CA LYS A 73 14.22 -2.02 4.34
C LYS A 73 15.55 -1.79 3.64
N ILE A 74 15.59 -0.82 2.75
CA ILE A 74 16.86 -0.31 2.21
C ILE A 74 17.43 0.68 3.24
N PRO A 75 18.71 0.56 3.64
CA PRO A 75 19.34 1.56 4.49
C PRO A 75 19.47 2.88 3.71
N LYS A 76 19.08 4.00 4.33
CA LYS A 76 19.03 5.34 3.68
C LYS A 76 20.35 5.82 3.07
N THR A 77 21.47 5.17 3.40
CA THR A 77 22.81 5.43 2.86
C THR A 77 23.05 4.85 1.46
N LYS A 78 22.19 3.94 0.97
CA LYS A 78 22.26 3.41 -0.40
C LYS A 78 21.16 4.01 -1.27
N VAL A 79 21.52 4.43 -2.48
CA VAL A 79 20.57 4.90 -3.50
C VAL A 79 19.80 3.69 -4.03
N ALA A 80 18.48 3.70 -3.84
CA ALA A 80 17.63 2.57 -4.20
C ALA A 80 17.47 2.37 -5.72
N GLU A 81 17.74 3.41 -6.51
CA GLU A 81 17.76 3.37 -7.97
C GLU A 81 18.99 2.64 -8.53
N GLU A 82 20.13 2.68 -7.82
CA GLU A 82 21.37 2.03 -8.26
C GLU A 82 21.33 0.50 -8.00
N LEU A 83 20.73 0.07 -6.89
CA LEU A 83 20.69 -1.33 -6.42
C LEU A 83 20.44 -2.35 -7.55
N THR A 84 21.32 -3.34 -7.65
CA THR A 84 21.19 -4.47 -8.58
C THR A 84 20.36 -5.62 -7.98
N LEU A 85 20.07 -6.64 -8.80
CA LEU A 85 19.45 -7.90 -8.34
C LEU A 85 20.21 -8.52 -7.16
N GLU A 86 21.54 -8.62 -7.29
CA GLU A 86 22.41 -9.27 -6.31
C GLU A 86 22.43 -8.51 -4.98
N GLU A 87 22.48 -7.17 -5.01
CA GLU A 87 22.35 -6.37 -3.79
C GLU A 87 20.96 -6.46 -3.16
N CYS A 88 19.90 -6.58 -3.97
CA CYS A 88 18.56 -6.81 -3.46
C CYS A 88 18.47 -8.17 -2.74
N LEU A 89 19.05 -9.22 -3.32
CA LEU A 89 19.13 -10.55 -2.71
C LEU A 89 19.99 -10.54 -1.43
N GLU A 90 21.13 -9.85 -1.42
CA GLU A 90 21.93 -9.65 -0.20
C GLU A 90 21.14 -8.95 0.91
N ILE A 91 20.37 -7.90 0.60
CA ILE A 91 19.55 -7.17 1.58
C ILE A 91 18.43 -8.08 2.10
N ILE A 92 17.78 -8.85 1.21
CA ILE A 92 16.76 -9.86 1.56
C ILE A 92 17.34 -10.93 2.49
N GLU A 93 18.52 -11.45 2.20
CA GLU A 93 19.24 -12.41 3.04
C GLU A 93 19.63 -11.83 4.40
N LYS A 94 20.26 -10.64 4.42
CA LYS A 94 20.75 -9.99 5.63
C LYS A 94 19.60 -9.60 6.57
N ASP A 95 18.50 -9.06 6.05
CA ASP A 95 17.31 -8.72 6.85
C ASP A 95 16.51 -9.99 7.24
N SER A 96 16.46 -11.03 6.40
CA SER A 96 15.85 -12.33 6.77
C SER A 96 16.68 -13.12 7.81
N LYS A 97 17.97 -12.84 7.96
CA LYS A 97 18.83 -13.29 9.08
C LYS A 97 18.72 -12.32 10.28
N GLY A 98 18.41 -11.04 10.00
CA GLY A 98 18.24 -9.93 10.94
C GLY A 98 16.93 -9.95 11.75
N THR A 99 16.94 -10.67 12.87
CA THR A 99 15.88 -10.74 13.89
C THR A 99 14.61 -11.49 13.50
N LYS A 100 14.45 -12.68 14.10
CA LYS A 100 13.13 -13.27 14.40
C LYS A 100 12.43 -12.43 15.47
N LYS A 101 12.05 -11.18 15.14
CA LYS A 101 11.32 -10.31 16.07
C LYS A 101 9.98 -10.97 16.39
N PRO A 102 9.69 -11.32 17.66
CA PRO A 102 8.55 -12.18 17.98
C PRO A 102 7.26 -11.50 17.54
N ALA A 103 6.38 -12.28 16.90
CA ALA A 103 5.09 -11.80 16.43
C ALA A 103 4.28 -11.26 17.61
N ARG A 104 4.24 -9.93 17.76
CA ARG A 104 3.51 -9.26 18.83
C ARG A 104 2.02 -9.52 18.61
N LYS A 105 1.50 -10.54 19.30
CA LYS A 105 0.05 -10.83 19.41
C LYS A 105 -0.63 -9.61 20.04
N THR A 106 -0.99 -8.62 19.25
CA THR A 106 -1.93 -7.58 19.64
C THR A 106 -3.27 -8.27 19.83
N ALA A 107 -3.61 -8.50 21.10
CA ALA A 107 -4.68 -9.42 21.47
C ALA A 107 -6.01 -9.03 20.83
N THR A 108 -6.72 -10.04 20.30
CA THR A 108 -8.13 -9.92 19.93
C THR A 108 -8.91 -9.46 21.17
N LYS A 109 -9.42 -8.22 21.17
CA LYS A 109 -10.16 -7.67 22.32
C LYS A 109 -11.60 -8.19 22.34
N THR A 110 -11.75 -9.51 22.48
CA THR A 110 -13.03 -10.16 22.77
C THR A 110 -13.40 -9.94 24.23
N THR A 111 -14.19 -8.88 24.49
CA THR A 111 -14.96 -8.74 25.73
C THR A 111 -16.45 -8.72 25.37
N THR A 112 -17.23 -9.61 25.99
CA THR A 112 -18.59 -10.00 25.55
C THR A 112 -19.67 -9.56 26.55
N LYS A 113 -20.90 -9.34 26.06
CA LYS A 113 -22.13 -9.00 26.84
C LYS A 113 -21.98 -7.64 27.59
N LYS A 114 -22.98 -7.00 28.22
CA LYS A 114 -24.43 -7.19 28.52
C LYS A 114 -25.01 -5.73 28.64
N VAL A 115 -26.29 -5.35 28.49
CA VAL A 115 -27.61 -6.01 28.41
C VAL A 115 -28.51 -5.30 27.36
N SER A 116 -29.84 -5.50 27.45
CA SER A 116 -30.98 -4.88 26.75
C SER A 116 -31.45 -3.53 27.31
N ALA A 117 -32.18 -2.75 26.49
CA ALA A 117 -33.39 -2.00 26.89
C ALA A 117 -34.30 -1.72 25.66
N LYS A 118 -35.58 -1.32 25.85
CA LYS A 118 -36.62 -1.25 24.80
C LYS A 118 -37.73 -0.21 25.07
N ALA A 119 -37.76 0.87 24.29
CA ALA A 119 -38.88 1.81 24.04
C ALA A 119 -38.47 2.65 22.81
N LYS A 120 -39.26 3.00 21.78
CA LYS A 120 -40.71 3.09 21.49
C LYS A 120 -41.46 4.29 22.11
N LYS A 121 -42.08 5.10 21.23
CA LYS A 121 -42.92 6.29 21.45
C LYS A 121 -42.14 7.50 21.98
N GLU A 122 -42.43 8.73 21.57
CA GLU A 122 -43.68 9.31 21.04
C GLU A 122 -44.10 8.91 19.61
#